data_AF-A0A356BVC3-F1
#
_entry.id   AF-A0A356BVC3-F1
#
_cell.length_a   1.000
_cell.length_b   1.000
_cell.length_c   1.000
_cell.angle_alpha   90.00
_cell.angle_beta   90.00
_cell.angle_gamma   90.00
#
_symmetry.space_group_name_H-M   'P 1'
#
loop_
_entity.id
_entity.type
_entity.pdbx_description
1 polymer ?
#
loop_
_entity_poly.entity_id
_entity_poly.type
_entity_poly.pdbx_seq_one_letter_code
_entity_poly.pdbx_strand_id
1 'polypeptide(L)'
;MKIKIAGYRVLFIISFILLGFVSIQATLQSKEATRYQSLSSKIVDLSSMKMVKWAMLLEKNPHTIAWLLVNGTSISTPVVQGPEPTFYLTHNFWGDRALEGCPFLEEGRGSDRGVQVIFGHHLAFSHQAFSDLALCWKQAQFNRLGKLLWSTPRLGTRYFY
;
A
#
# COMPACT_ATOMS: atom_id res chain seq x y z
N MET A 1 33.26 -40.39 -0.23
CA MET A 1 33.39 -39.20 -1.12
C MET A 1 32.14 -38.90 -1.96
N LYS A 2 31.42 -39.89 -2.50
CA LYS A 2 30.22 -39.68 -3.36
C LYS A 2 28.99 -39.07 -2.65
N ILE A 3 28.76 -39.39 -1.37
CA ILE A 3 27.61 -38.89 -0.59
C ILE A 3 27.66 -37.37 -0.34
N LYS A 4 28.86 -36.81 -0.10
CA LYS A 4 29.02 -35.36 0.10
C LYS A 4 28.71 -34.57 -1.18
N ILE A 5 29.12 -35.08 -2.35
CA ILE A 5 28.86 -34.46 -3.66
C ILE A 5 27.35 -34.46 -3.98
N ALA A 6 26.64 -35.54 -3.65
CA ALA A 6 25.18 -35.59 -3.78
C ALA A 6 24.48 -34.60 -2.84
N GLY A 7 24.96 -34.48 -1.60
CA GLY A 7 24.45 -33.47 -0.64
C GLY A 7 24.60 -32.04 -1.13
N TYR A 8 25.77 -31.68 -1.69
CA TYR A 8 25.98 -30.35 -2.28
C TYR A 8 25.08 -30.07 -3.48
N ARG A 9 24.79 -31.07 -4.31
CA ARG A 9 23.86 -30.92 -5.45
C ARG A 9 22.43 -30.64 -5.00
N VAL A 10 21.96 -31.31 -3.95
CA VAL A 10 20.63 -31.08 -3.39
C VAL A 10 20.52 -29.68 -2.78
N LEU A 11 21.51 -29.28 -1.98
CA LEU A 11 21.56 -27.93 -1.39
C LEU A 11 21.61 -26.84 -2.48
N PHE A 12 22.37 -27.07 -3.55
CA PHE A 12 22.42 -26.17 -4.69
C PHE A 12 21.04 -26.03 -5.35
N ILE A 13 20.36 -27.13 -5.67
CA ILE A 13 19.02 -27.08 -6.27
C ILE A 13 18.02 -26.33 -5.38
N ILE A 14 18.01 -26.58 -4.07
CA ILE A 14 17.14 -25.87 -3.12
C ILE A 14 17.43 -24.37 -3.12
N SER A 15 18.70 -23.98 -3.17
CA SER A 15 19.10 -22.57 -3.25
C SER A 15 18.58 -21.88 -4.51
N PHE A 16 18.62 -22.54 -5.68
CA PHE A 16 18.06 -21.99 -6.92
C PHE A 16 16.54 -21.86 -6.87
N ILE A 17 15.83 -22.83 -6.26
CA ILE A 17 14.38 -22.76 -6.09
C ILE A 17 14.02 -21.58 -5.18
N LEU A 18 14.73 -21.42 -4.06
CA LEU A 18 14.51 -20.32 -3.13
C LEU A 18 14.77 -18.96 -3.79
N LEU A 19 15.88 -18.85 -4.54
CA LEU A 19 16.23 -17.63 -5.27
C LEU A 19 15.16 -17.30 -6.31
N GLY A 20 14.72 -18.29 -7.09
CA GLY A 20 13.65 -18.14 -8.07
C GLY A 20 12.35 -17.66 -7.43
N PHE A 21 11.97 -18.23 -6.28
CA PHE A 21 10.79 -17.80 -5.53
C PHE A 21 10.90 -16.34 -5.07
N VAL A 22 12.04 -15.94 -4.49
CA VAL A 22 12.29 -14.56 -4.06
C VAL A 22 12.24 -13.60 -5.26
N SER A 23 12.84 -13.96 -6.39
CA SER A 23 12.81 -13.13 -7.61
C SER A 23 11.39 -12.96 -8.17
N ILE A 24 10.56 -14.01 -8.12
CA ILE A 24 9.15 -13.92 -8.53
C ILE A 24 8.39 -12.97 -7.61
N GLN A 25 8.54 -13.11 -6.29
CA GLN A 25 7.88 -12.23 -5.32
C GLN A 25 8.29 -10.77 -5.50
N ALA A 26 9.59 -10.49 -5.65
CA ALA A 26 10.08 -9.14 -5.92
C ALA A 26 9.53 -8.54 -7.23
N THR A 27 9.36 -9.37 -8.26
CA THR A 27 8.79 -8.95 -9.54
C THR A 27 7.30 -8.62 -9.41
N LEU A 28 6.53 -9.44 -8.70
CA LEU A 28 5.11 -9.19 -8.44
C LEU A 28 4.94 -7.89 -7.65
N GLN A 29 5.75 -7.71 -6.61
CA GLN A 29 5.74 -6.52 -5.78
C GLN A 29 6.09 -5.25 -6.57
N SER A 30 7.10 -5.30 -7.45
CA SER A 30 7.46 -4.19 -8.34
C SER A 30 6.36 -3.83 -9.34
N LYS A 31 5.67 -4.84 -9.90
CA LYS A 31 4.52 -4.64 -10.79
C LYS A 31 3.38 -3.94 -10.06
N GLU A 32 3.05 -4.38 -8.85
CA GLU A 32 2.01 -3.74 -8.04
C GLU A 32 2.37 -2.30 -7.66
N ALA A 33 3.61 -2.04 -7.24
CA ALA A 33 4.08 -0.67 -6.96
C ALA A 33 3.92 0.25 -8.18
N THR A 34 4.26 -0.25 -9.37
CA THR A 34 4.07 0.49 -10.63
C THR A 34 2.60 0.75 -10.93
N ARG A 35 1.72 -0.22 -10.65
CA ARG A 35 0.27 -0.12 -10.84
C ARG A 35 -0.33 0.96 -9.95
N TYR A 36 0.06 1.02 -8.67
CA TYR A 36 -0.34 2.09 -7.74
C TYR A 36 0.22 3.45 -8.13
N GLN A 37 1.49 3.53 -8.56
CA GLN A 37 2.07 4.79 -9.03
C GLN A 37 1.31 5.34 -10.26
N SER A 38 0.95 4.46 -11.20
CA SER A 38 0.14 4.82 -12.37
C SER A 38 -1.28 5.23 -11.99
N LEU A 39 -1.89 4.58 -10.99
CA LEU A 39 -3.19 4.99 -10.45
C LEU A 39 -3.09 6.39 -9.84
N SER A 40 -2.12 6.61 -8.95
CA SER A 40 -1.91 7.89 -8.27
C SER A 40 -1.69 9.03 -9.25
N SER A 41 -0.83 8.86 -10.26
CA SER A 41 -0.55 9.94 -11.23
C SER A 41 -1.75 10.29 -12.12
N LYS A 42 -2.68 9.36 -12.34
CA LYS A 42 -3.90 9.60 -13.11
C LYS A 42 -5.00 10.25 -12.27
N ILE A 43 -5.11 9.84 -11.01
CA ILE A 43 -6.20 10.20 -10.09
C ILE A 43 -5.91 11.49 -9.33
N VAL A 44 -4.65 11.71 -8.93
CA VAL A 44 -4.24 12.84 -8.12
C VAL A 44 -3.71 13.96 -9.02
N ASP A 45 -4.39 15.10 -9.01
CA ASP A 45 -3.92 16.33 -9.63
C ASP A 45 -3.67 17.38 -8.55
N LEU A 46 -2.42 17.50 -8.13
CA LEU A 46 -1.98 18.43 -7.09
C LEU A 46 -2.07 19.90 -7.52
N SER A 47 -2.29 20.18 -8.80
CA SER A 47 -2.37 21.54 -9.36
C SER A 47 -3.80 22.11 -9.40
N SER A 48 -4.81 21.28 -9.11
CA SER A 48 -6.22 21.63 -9.29
C SER A 48 -7.00 21.76 -7.98
N MET A 49 -8.10 22.53 -8.00
CA MET A 49 -9.07 22.65 -6.90
C MET A 49 -9.82 21.32 -6.59
N LYS A 50 -9.72 20.31 -7.46
CA LYS A 50 -10.27 18.96 -7.27
C LYS A 50 -9.14 17.93 -7.31
N MET A 51 -8.50 17.76 -6.17
CA MET A 51 -7.29 16.94 -6.04
C MET A 51 -7.45 15.48 -6.47
N VAL A 52 -8.65 14.88 -6.35
CA VAL A 52 -8.90 13.45 -6.62
C VAL A 52 -10.03 13.29 -7.63
N LYS A 53 -9.78 12.53 -8.70
CA LYS A 53 -10.80 12.15 -9.70
C LYS A 53 -11.70 11.03 -9.20
N TRP A 54 -12.61 11.35 -8.28
CA TRP A 54 -13.46 10.38 -7.58
C TRP A 54 -14.28 9.45 -8.47
N ALA A 55 -14.90 9.96 -9.54
CA ALA A 55 -15.69 9.13 -10.44
C ALA A 55 -14.87 7.97 -11.04
N MET A 56 -13.66 8.28 -11.52
CA MET A 56 -12.75 7.26 -12.07
C MET A 56 -12.22 6.29 -11.01
N LEU A 57 -12.03 6.77 -9.77
CA LEU A 57 -11.52 5.95 -8.68
C LEU A 57 -12.59 4.95 -8.20
N LEU A 58 -13.82 5.43 -7.99
CA LEU A 58 -14.96 4.62 -7.56
C LEU A 58 -15.42 3.64 -8.63
N GLU A 59 -15.26 3.98 -9.92
CA GLU A 59 -15.48 3.03 -11.03
C GLU A 59 -14.51 1.84 -10.95
N LYS A 60 -13.26 2.08 -10.54
CA LYS A 60 -12.26 1.01 -10.40
C LYS A 60 -12.47 0.17 -9.14
N ASN A 61 -12.87 0.80 -8.05
CA ASN A 61 -13.19 0.11 -6.82
C ASN A 61 -14.25 0.89 -6.01
N PRO A 62 -15.50 0.38 -5.91
CA PRO A 62 -16.56 1.04 -5.18
C PRO A 62 -16.36 1.02 -3.65
N HIS A 63 -15.46 0.18 -3.14
CA HIS A 63 -15.11 0.14 -1.71
C HIS A 63 -14.20 1.30 -1.27
N THR A 64 -13.85 2.21 -2.17
CA THR A 64 -12.96 3.34 -1.86
C THR A 64 -13.70 4.40 -1.05
N ILE A 65 -13.20 4.68 0.16
CA ILE A 65 -13.81 5.67 1.06
C ILE A 65 -13.01 6.97 1.11
N ALA A 66 -11.70 6.90 0.83
CA ALA A 66 -10.82 8.05 0.91
C ALA A 66 -9.57 7.89 0.04
N TRP A 67 -8.82 8.98 -0.10
CA TRP A 67 -7.46 9.01 -0.62
C TRP A 67 -6.55 9.59 0.47
N LEU A 68 -5.47 8.86 0.77
CA LEU A 68 -4.47 9.25 1.75
C LEU A 68 -3.18 9.59 1.02
N LEU A 69 -2.66 10.78 1.27
CA LEU A 69 -1.34 11.20 0.82
C LEU A 69 -0.55 11.74 2.01
N VAL A 70 0.70 11.31 2.17
CA VAL A 70 1.59 11.79 3.23
C VAL A 70 2.87 12.31 2.58
N ASN A 71 3.05 13.63 2.57
CA ASN A 71 4.24 14.25 1.99
C ASN A 71 5.51 13.72 2.68
N GLY A 72 6.59 13.57 1.92
CA GLY A 72 7.85 13.01 2.45
C GLY A 72 7.86 11.48 2.54
N THR A 73 6.82 10.81 2.05
CA THR A 73 6.73 9.36 1.93
C THR A 73 6.24 8.95 0.53
N SER A 74 6.29 7.66 0.22
CA SER A 74 5.65 7.04 -0.93
C SER A 74 4.11 6.94 -0.82
N ILE A 75 3.52 7.28 0.33
CA ILE A 75 2.09 7.11 0.59
C ILE A 75 1.32 8.13 -0.24
N SER A 76 0.74 7.66 -1.33
CA SER A 76 -0.30 8.31 -2.12
C SER A 76 -1.20 7.22 -2.68
N THR A 77 -2.22 6.85 -1.89
CA THR A 77 -2.92 5.57 -2.04
C THR A 77 -4.39 5.70 -1.68
N PRO A 78 -5.28 4.90 -2.32
CA PRO A 78 -6.66 4.79 -1.87
C PRO A 78 -6.72 4.17 -0.46
N VAL A 79 -7.74 4.56 0.28
CA VAL A 79 -8.18 3.88 1.51
C VAL A 79 -9.55 3.29 1.25
N VAL A 80 -9.69 2.00 1.55
CA VAL A 80 -10.87 1.20 1.22
C VAL A 80 -11.56 0.67 2.48
N GLN A 81 -12.84 0.35 2.36
CA GLN A 81 -13.61 -0.35 3.38
C GLN A 81 -14.32 -1.52 2.69
N GLY A 82 -13.80 -2.72 2.94
CA GLY A 82 -14.29 -3.93 2.28
C GLY A 82 -15.62 -4.43 2.85
N PRO A 83 -16.21 -5.45 2.20
CA PRO A 83 -17.45 -6.10 2.65
C PRO A 83 -17.23 -6.94 3.93
N GLU A 84 -15.97 -7.23 4.26
CA GLU A 84 -15.56 -7.86 5.50
C GLU A 84 -14.40 -7.04 6.12
N PRO A 85 -14.29 -6.96 7.45
CA PRO A 85 -13.35 -6.08 8.15
C PRO A 85 -11.88 -6.21 7.73
N THR A 86 -11.44 -7.39 7.27
CA THR A 86 -10.03 -7.69 6.99
C THR A 86 -9.79 -8.10 5.55
N PHE A 87 -10.76 -7.96 4.64
CA PHE A 87 -10.61 -8.39 3.25
C PHE A 87 -9.34 -7.82 2.59
N TYR A 88 -9.12 -6.50 2.73
CA TYR A 88 -7.97 -5.79 2.16
C TYR A 88 -6.65 -5.97 2.93
N LEU A 89 -6.65 -6.75 4.00
CA LEU A 89 -5.41 -7.20 4.62
C LEU A 89 -4.62 -8.14 3.69
N THR A 90 -5.29 -8.88 2.80
CA THR A 90 -4.65 -9.84 1.89
C THR A 90 -4.97 -9.62 0.42
N HIS A 91 -5.69 -8.53 0.10
CA HIS A 91 -6.08 -8.16 -1.25
C HIS A 91 -5.68 -6.72 -1.56
N ASN A 92 -5.23 -6.46 -2.78
CA ASN A 92 -4.92 -5.11 -3.26
C ASN A 92 -6.20 -4.33 -3.63
N PHE A 93 -6.03 -3.09 -4.07
CA PHE A 93 -7.10 -2.21 -4.54
C PHE A 93 -7.97 -2.79 -5.66
N TRP A 94 -7.46 -3.75 -6.44
CA TRP A 94 -8.23 -4.38 -7.52
C TRP A 94 -8.96 -5.66 -7.08
N GLY A 95 -8.81 -6.06 -5.82
CA GLY A 95 -9.39 -7.29 -5.28
C GLY A 95 -8.54 -8.55 -5.53
N ASP A 96 -7.34 -8.41 -6.11
CA ASP A 96 -6.41 -9.52 -6.30
C ASP A 96 -5.63 -9.82 -5.01
N ARG A 97 -5.25 -11.08 -4.78
CA ARG A 97 -4.38 -11.45 -3.65
C ARG A 97 -3.02 -10.76 -3.76
N ALA A 98 -2.63 -10.06 -2.71
CA ALA A 98 -1.40 -9.26 -2.69
C ALA A 98 -0.81 -9.21 -1.27
N LEU A 99 0.52 -9.30 -1.16
CA LEU A 99 1.21 -9.30 0.14
C LEU A 99 1.12 -7.95 0.84
N GLU A 100 1.12 -6.88 0.07
CA GLU A 100 1.00 -5.51 0.52
C GLU A 100 -0.42 -5.11 0.93
N GLY A 101 -1.41 -5.88 0.50
CA GLY A 101 -2.82 -5.57 0.69
C GLY A 101 -3.21 -4.20 0.11
N CYS A 102 -4.16 -3.53 0.75
CA CYS A 102 -4.53 -2.15 0.48
C CYS A 102 -4.84 -1.45 1.80
N PRO A 103 -4.38 -0.19 2.02
CA PRO A 103 -4.74 0.54 3.23
C PRO A 103 -6.26 0.59 3.43
N PHE A 104 -6.73 0.25 4.63
CA PHE A 104 -8.14 0.03 4.87
C PHE A 104 -8.62 0.55 6.22
N LEU A 105 -9.91 0.88 6.28
CA LEU A 105 -10.63 1.19 7.51
C LEU A 105 -11.53 0.00 7.85
N GLU A 106 -11.59 -0.37 9.12
CA GLU A 106 -12.51 -1.40 9.62
C GLU A 106 -13.97 -1.03 9.32
N GLU A 107 -14.81 -2.02 9.05
CA GLU A 107 -16.24 -1.85 8.78
C GLU A 107 -16.98 -1.14 9.95
N GLY A 108 -17.98 -0.32 9.63
CA GLY A 108 -18.81 0.36 10.63
C GLY A 108 -18.20 1.62 11.26
N ARG A 109 -16.95 1.96 10.93
CA ARG A 109 -16.34 3.27 11.25
C ARG A 109 -16.53 4.21 10.07
N GLY A 110 -17.04 5.42 10.33
CA GLY A 110 -17.24 6.43 9.29
C GLY A 110 -15.93 7.14 8.91
N SER A 111 -15.75 7.43 7.62
CA SER A 111 -14.62 8.21 7.07
C SER A 111 -14.67 9.72 7.34
N ASP A 112 -15.78 10.17 7.92
CA ASP A 112 -16.22 11.56 7.84
C ASP A 112 -16.12 12.33 9.16
N ARG A 113 -16.01 11.63 10.30
CA ARG A 113 -16.04 12.24 11.64
C ARG A 113 -15.24 11.42 12.67
N GLY A 114 -14.69 12.12 13.67
CA GLY A 114 -13.98 11.51 14.79
C GLY A 114 -12.56 11.04 14.45
N VAL A 115 -12.02 10.19 15.32
CA VAL A 115 -10.71 9.55 15.13
C VAL A 115 -10.86 8.38 14.17
N GLN A 116 -10.08 8.39 13.10
CA GLN A 116 -10.05 7.34 12.10
C GLN A 116 -8.72 6.58 12.24
N VAL A 117 -8.80 5.25 12.29
CA VAL A 117 -7.63 4.39 12.38
C VAL A 117 -7.55 3.61 11.08
N ILE A 118 -6.55 3.94 10.27
CA ILE A 118 -6.32 3.30 8.98
C ILE A 118 -5.23 2.26 9.20
N PHE A 119 -5.47 1.04 8.73
CA PHE A 119 -4.53 -0.06 8.77
C PHE A 119 -3.81 -0.20 7.43
N GLY A 120 -2.56 -0.63 7.47
CA GLY A 120 -1.75 -0.90 6.29
C GLY A 120 -0.51 -1.69 6.67
N HIS A 121 -0.03 -2.54 5.75
CA HIS A 121 1.14 -3.38 6.00
C HIS A 121 2.43 -2.56 6.09
N HIS A 122 3.35 -3.06 6.90
CA HIS A 122 4.77 -2.77 6.80
C HIS A 122 5.45 -3.97 6.14
N LEU A 123 6.11 -3.72 5.02
CA LEU A 123 6.85 -4.72 4.25
C LEU A 123 8.34 -4.40 4.33
N ALA A 124 9.14 -5.40 4.68
CA ALA A 124 10.58 -5.26 4.66
C ALA A 124 11.07 -4.98 3.23
N PHE A 125 12.04 -4.08 3.09
CA PHE A 125 12.69 -3.73 1.82
C PHE A 125 11.75 -3.18 0.73
N SER A 126 10.64 -2.56 1.12
CA SER A 126 9.68 -1.93 0.21
C SER A 126 9.22 -0.58 0.74
N HIS A 127 8.70 0.23 -0.17
CA HIS A 127 8.04 1.51 0.12
C HIS A 127 6.52 1.42 -0.05
N GLN A 128 5.95 0.25 -0.31
CA GLN A 128 4.49 0.13 -0.47
C GLN A 128 3.74 0.12 0.86
N ALA A 129 2.41 0.28 0.78
CA ALA A 129 1.51 0.36 1.92
C ALA A 129 2.04 1.40 2.94
N PHE A 130 2.25 1.03 4.19
CA PHE A 130 2.72 1.93 5.26
C PHE A 130 4.18 1.68 5.66
N SER A 131 4.96 1.05 4.79
CA SER A 131 6.36 0.70 5.10
C SER A 131 7.24 1.91 5.41
N ASP A 132 6.97 3.07 4.79
CA ASP A 132 7.68 4.32 5.07
C ASP A 132 7.45 4.86 6.50
N LEU A 133 6.38 4.44 7.18
CA LEU A 133 6.09 4.83 8.55
C LEU A 133 6.84 4.00 9.60
N ALA A 134 7.44 2.86 9.20
CA ALA A 134 8.01 1.88 10.13
C ALA A 134 9.13 2.45 11.02
N LEU A 135 9.84 3.48 10.55
CA LEU A 135 10.94 4.12 11.28
C LEU A 135 10.58 5.47 11.89
N CYS A 136 9.33 5.94 11.77
CA CYS A 136 8.91 7.24 12.27
C CYS A 136 8.84 7.35 13.80
N TRP A 137 9.09 6.26 14.53
CA TRP A 137 9.38 6.35 15.97
C TRP A 137 10.75 7.01 16.26
N LYS A 138 11.64 7.07 15.27
CA LYS A 138 12.90 7.83 15.34
C LYS A 138 12.64 9.28 14.92
N GLN A 139 13.04 10.22 15.77
CA GLN A 139 12.76 11.65 15.55
C GLN A 139 13.23 12.18 14.19
N ALA A 140 14.43 11.79 13.75
CA ALA A 140 14.98 12.25 12.48
C ALA A 140 14.15 11.79 11.26
N GLN A 141 13.50 10.63 11.35
CA GLN A 141 12.61 10.09 10.34
C GLN A 141 11.22 10.72 10.45
N PHE A 142 10.72 10.90 11.67
CA PHE A 142 9.47 11.61 11.93
C PHE A 142 9.49 13.04 11.34
N ASN A 143 10.59 13.76 11.54
CA ASN A 143 10.77 15.13 11.04
C ASN A 143 10.77 15.23 9.51
N ARG A 144 10.87 14.12 8.77
CA ARG A 144 10.76 14.11 7.30
C ARG A 144 9.31 14.02 6.83
N LEU A 145 8.38 13.63 7.71
CA LEU A 145 6.97 13.63 7.38
C LEU A 145 6.53 15.07 7.15
N GLY A 146 5.92 15.28 5.99
CA GLY A 146 5.26 16.52 5.67
C GLY A 146 3.76 16.43 5.95
N LYS A 147 3.07 17.44 5.43
CA LYS A 147 1.62 17.55 5.44
C LYS A 147 0.94 16.25 4.99
N LEU A 148 -0.01 15.78 5.80
CA LEU A 148 -0.92 14.69 5.46
C LEU A 148 -2.17 15.28 4.81
N LEU A 149 -2.60 14.66 3.72
CA LEU A 149 -3.82 14.96 3.00
C LEU A 149 -4.79 13.79 3.11
N TRP A 150 -6.00 14.10 3.57
CA TRP A 150 -7.13 13.18 3.64
C TRP A 150 -8.24 13.69 2.73
N SER A 151 -8.51 12.99 1.64
CA SER A 151 -9.59 13.37 0.72
C SER A 151 -10.70 12.34 0.78
N THR A 152 -11.95 12.81 0.88
CA THR A 152 -13.15 11.97 0.79
C THR A 152 -14.07 12.49 -0.32
N PRO A 153 -14.89 11.63 -0.95
CA PRO A 153 -15.81 12.07 -2.00
C PRO A 153 -16.87 13.05 -1.47
N ARG A 154 -17.23 12.96 -0.18
CA ARG A 154 -18.31 13.75 0.43
C ARG A 154 -17.83 15.06 1.07
N LEU A 155 -16.72 15.03 1.79
CA LEU A 155 -16.24 16.19 2.55
C LEU A 155 -15.06 16.92 1.90
N GLY A 156 -14.58 16.43 0.74
CA GLY A 156 -13.43 16.97 0.06
C GLY A 156 -12.12 16.68 0.79
N THR A 157 -11.11 17.52 0.54
CA THR A 157 -9.75 17.35 1.06
C THR A 157 -9.54 18.13 2.35
N ARG A 158 -8.97 17.47 3.35
CA ARG A 158 -8.49 18.03 4.61
C ARG A 158 -6.99 17.85 4.74
N TYR A 159 -6.36 18.77 5.44
CA TYR A 159 -4.92 18.82 5.65
C TYR A 159 -4.59 18.69 7.13
N PHE A 160 -3.54 17.93 7.44
CA PHE A 160 -2.99 17.76 8.78
C PHE A 160 -1.51 18.13 8.73
N TYR A 161 -1.04 18.81 9.77
CA TYR A 161 0.31 19.39 9.89
C TYR A 161 1.05 18.76 11.06
#